data_AF-A0A3B8WPC3-F1
#
_entry.id   AF-A0A3B8WPC3-F1
#
_cell.length_a   1.000
_cell.length_b   1.000
_cell.length_c   1.000
_cell.angle_alpha   90.00
_cell.angle_beta   90.00
_cell.angle_gamma   90.00
#
_symmetry.space_group_name_H-M   'P 1'
#
loop_
_entity.id
_entity.type
_entity.pdbx_description
1 polymer ?
#
loop_
_entity_poly.entity_id
_entity_poly.type
_entity_poly.pdbx_seq_one_letter_code
_entity_poly.pdbx_strand_id
1 'polypeptide(L)'
;LEIRLRLSRDASLNIGYRDLQDYFGDVNEAELTPLAVAEAVMAVRHRKLPDPAVLPNVGSFFKNPVIGLTQFRGLQARFPDVVSYPADSQVKLAAAWLIDQAGWKGFRNSRVGVHNRQALVLINHSCGTGQDVLSL
;
A
#
# COMPACT_ATOMS: atom_id res chain seq x y z
N LEU A 1 0.38 22.58 -20.72
CA LEU A 1 0.82 21.42 -19.91
C LEU A 1 -0.13 20.28 -20.24
N GLU A 2 0.31 19.25 -20.97
CA GLU A 2 -0.53 18.12 -21.36
C GLU A 2 0.16 16.79 -21.03
N ILE A 3 -0.64 15.76 -20.73
CA ILE A 3 -0.18 14.38 -20.56
C ILE A 3 -0.81 13.55 -21.69
N ARG A 4 0.02 12.82 -22.43
CA ARG A 4 -0.42 11.85 -23.45
C ARG A 4 -0.08 10.44 -22.99
N LEU A 5 -1.07 9.56 -22.99
CA LEU A 5 -0.93 8.14 -22.65
C LEU A 5 -1.22 7.28 -23.88
N ARG A 6 -0.44 6.23 -24.09
CA ARG A 6 -0.71 5.22 -25.11
C ARG A 6 -1.39 4.03 -24.46
N LEU A 7 -2.62 3.73 -24.89
CA LEU A 7 -3.40 2.59 -24.42
C LEU A 7 -3.35 1.44 -25.43
N SER A 8 -3.70 0.24 -24.97
CA SER A 8 -3.81 -0.96 -25.81
C SER A 8 -5.21 -1.54 -25.70
N ARG A 9 -5.71 -2.12 -26.79
CA ARG A 9 -6.96 -2.90 -26.80
C ARG A 9 -6.72 -4.40 -26.56
N ASP A 10 -5.48 -4.85 -26.77
CA ASP A 10 -5.12 -6.27 -26.81
C ASP A 10 -4.06 -6.64 -25.75
N ALA A 11 -3.76 -5.73 -24.82
CA ALA A 11 -2.81 -6.02 -23.75
C ALA A 11 -3.40 -7.04 -22.77
N SER A 12 -2.56 -8.00 -22.35
CA SER A 12 -2.90 -8.93 -21.26
C SER A 12 -3.23 -8.17 -19.98
N LEU A 13 -4.19 -8.70 -19.22
CA LEU A 13 -4.57 -8.14 -17.92
C LEU A 13 -3.45 -8.37 -16.91
N ASN A 14 -3.18 -7.36 -16.07
CA ASN A 14 -2.22 -7.48 -14.98
C ASN A 14 -2.96 -7.66 -13.65
N ILE A 15 -3.13 -8.93 -13.26
CA ILE A 15 -3.84 -9.31 -12.03
C ILE A 15 -2.93 -10.04 -11.03
N GLY A 16 -1.61 -9.99 -11.21
CA GLY A 16 -0.64 -10.66 -10.33
C GLY A 16 -0.53 -10.06 -8.91
N TYR A 17 -1.30 -9.02 -8.60
CA TYR A 17 -1.37 -8.47 -7.25
C TYR A 17 -2.25 -9.35 -6.38
N ARG A 18 -1.72 -9.80 -5.23
CA ARG A 18 -2.38 -10.76 -4.34
C ARG A 18 -3.84 -10.41 -4.02
N ASP A 19 -4.14 -9.14 -3.73
CA ASP A 19 -5.51 -8.75 -3.41
C ASP A 19 -6.48 -8.87 -4.59
N LEU A 20 -5.98 -8.74 -5.82
CA LEU A 20 -6.80 -8.98 -7.02
C LEU A 20 -6.99 -10.48 -7.24
N GLN A 21 -5.95 -11.29 -7.00
CA GLN A 21 -6.07 -12.75 -7.02
C GLN A 21 -7.10 -13.23 -5.99
N ASP A 22 -7.04 -12.71 -4.76
CA ASP A 22 -8.00 -13.02 -3.69
C ASP A 22 -9.43 -12.52 -4.03
N TYR A 23 -9.55 -11.40 -4.75
CA TYR A 23 -10.84 -10.85 -5.17
C TYR A 23 -11.50 -11.68 -6.27
N PHE A 24 -10.73 -12.11 -7.27
CA PHE A 24 -11.22 -12.89 -8.39
C PHE A 24 -11.32 -14.40 -8.09
N GLY A 25 -10.54 -14.90 -7.12
CA GLY A 25 -10.54 -16.33 -6.79
C GLY A 25 -10.20 -17.18 -8.01
N ASP A 26 -11.04 -18.19 -8.28
CA ASP A 26 -10.85 -19.16 -9.37
C ASP A 26 -11.47 -18.70 -10.72
N VAL A 27 -11.79 -17.41 -10.87
CA VAL A 27 -12.32 -16.89 -12.14
C VAL A 27 -11.28 -17.06 -13.25
N ASN A 28 -11.72 -17.58 -14.40
CA ASN A 28 -10.86 -17.73 -15.57
C ASN A 28 -10.45 -16.35 -16.11
N GLU A 29 -9.14 -16.09 -16.19
CA GLU A 29 -8.62 -14.82 -16.70
C GLU A 29 -9.10 -14.48 -18.11
N ALA A 30 -9.38 -15.49 -18.94
CA ALA A 30 -9.88 -15.31 -20.30
C ALA A 30 -11.28 -14.68 -20.37
N GLU A 31 -12.04 -14.72 -19.27
CA GLU A 31 -13.38 -14.14 -19.17
C GLU A 31 -13.36 -12.71 -18.61
N LEU A 32 -12.21 -12.25 -18.13
CA LEU A 32 -12.08 -10.93 -17.53
C LEU A 32 -11.92 -9.83 -18.60
N THR A 33 -12.46 -8.66 -18.27
CA THR A 33 -12.31 -7.44 -19.08
C THR A 33 -11.48 -6.39 -18.33
N PRO A 34 -10.86 -5.41 -19.02
CA PRO A 34 -10.20 -4.29 -18.35
C PRO A 34 -11.11 -3.52 -17.40
N LEU A 35 -12.42 -3.43 -17.71
CA LEU A 35 -13.41 -2.81 -16.83
C LEU A 35 -13.61 -3.61 -15.54
N ALA A 36 -13.76 -4.93 -15.63
CA ALA A 36 -13.89 -5.80 -14.46
C ALA A 36 -12.65 -5.70 -13.55
N VAL A 37 -11.45 -5.63 -14.13
CA VAL A 37 -10.21 -5.40 -13.37
C VAL A 37 -10.21 -4.02 -12.68
N ALA A 38 -10.63 -2.96 -13.38
CA ALA A 38 -10.73 -1.63 -12.79
C ALA A 38 -11.73 -1.58 -11.61
N GLU A 39 -12.89 -2.22 -11.76
CA GLU A 39 -13.91 -2.34 -10.70
C GLU A 39 -13.38 -3.11 -9.49
N ALA A 40 -12.69 -4.22 -9.72
CA ALA A 40 -12.02 -4.97 -8.65
C ALA A 40 -10.97 -4.14 -7.92
N VAL A 41 -10.14 -3.39 -8.65
CA VAL A 41 -9.15 -2.47 -8.06
C VAL A 41 -9.85 -1.42 -7.19
N MET A 42 -10.94 -0.81 -7.66
CA MET A 42 -11.71 0.16 -6.87
C MET A 42 -12.28 -0.47 -5.60
N ALA A 43 -12.90 -1.65 -5.71
CA ALA A 43 -13.47 -2.37 -4.58
C ALA A 43 -12.42 -2.74 -3.52
N VAL A 44 -11.27 -3.27 -3.95
CA VAL A 44 -10.13 -3.59 -3.07
C VAL A 44 -9.63 -2.33 -2.36
N ARG A 45 -9.48 -1.22 -3.10
CA ARG A 45 -9.00 0.05 -2.52
C ARG A 45 -9.97 0.61 -1.50
N HIS A 46 -11.27 0.62 -1.78
CA HIS A 46 -12.29 1.09 -0.82
C HIS A 46 -12.33 0.28 0.47
N ARG A 47 -12.06 -1.03 0.41
CA ARG A 47 -12.00 -1.88 1.62
C ARG A 47 -10.78 -1.58 2.49
N LYS A 48 -9.65 -1.18 1.88
CA LYS A 48 -8.35 -1.06 2.56
C LYS A 48 -7.96 0.35 2.95
N LEU A 49 -8.38 1.35 2.18
CA LEU A 49 -7.96 2.74 2.34
C LEU A 49 -9.09 3.56 2.99
N PRO A 50 -8.79 4.35 4.02
CA PRO A 50 -9.77 5.27 4.58
C PRO A 50 -10.11 6.37 3.56
N ASP A 51 -11.40 6.67 3.41
CA ASP A 51 -11.87 7.77 2.59
C ASP A 51 -11.38 9.10 3.18
N PRO A 52 -10.57 9.91 2.46
CA PRO A 52 -10.10 11.20 2.95
C PRO A 52 -11.22 12.19 3.31
N ALA A 53 -12.41 12.06 2.73
CA ALA A 53 -13.56 12.90 3.08
C ALA A 53 -14.14 12.57 4.46
N VAL A 54 -13.97 11.33 4.93
CA VAL A 54 -14.45 10.85 6.24
C VAL A 54 -13.36 10.92 7.29
N LEU A 55 -12.15 10.48 6.93
CA LEU A 55 -10.98 10.46 7.79
C LEU A 55 -9.79 11.05 7.01
N PRO A 56 -9.54 12.37 7.15
CA PRO A 56 -8.54 13.07 6.35
C PRO A 56 -7.17 12.40 6.37
N ASN A 57 -6.67 12.08 5.17
CA ASN A 57 -5.39 11.43 4.92
C ASN A 57 -4.92 11.71 3.49
N VAL A 58 -3.67 11.37 3.18
CA VAL A 58 -3.07 11.55 1.84
C VAL A 58 -2.68 10.20 1.20
N GLY A 59 -3.32 9.11 1.64
CA GLY A 59 -2.93 7.75 1.27
C GLY A 59 -1.63 7.33 1.96
N SER A 60 -0.83 6.50 1.28
CA SER A 60 0.44 6.03 1.81
C SER A 60 1.42 7.18 1.99
N PHE A 61 1.77 7.49 3.24
CA PHE A 61 2.64 8.61 3.59
C PHE A 61 4.12 8.31 3.33
N PHE A 62 4.53 7.05 3.53
CA PHE A 62 5.90 6.61 3.31
C PHE A 62 6.05 5.80 2.02
N LYS A 63 7.19 5.97 1.35
CA LYS A 63 7.60 5.07 0.27
C LYS A 63 8.13 3.77 0.85
N ASN A 64 7.99 2.69 0.09
CA ASN A 64 8.65 1.42 0.40
C ASN A 64 10.18 1.58 0.24
N PRO A 65 10.99 1.35 1.30
CA PRO A 65 12.43 1.49 1.21
C PRO A 65 13.03 0.36 0.36
N VAL A 66 14.13 0.68 -0.34
CA VAL A 66 14.91 -0.27 -1.13
C VAL A 66 16.30 -0.36 -0.52
N ILE A 67 16.72 -1.58 -0.18
CA ILE A 67 17.96 -1.84 0.55
C ILE A 67 18.82 -2.91 -0.13
N GLY A 68 20.12 -2.92 0.15
CA GLY A 68 21.04 -3.92 -0.39
C GLY A 68 20.84 -5.32 0.21
N LEU A 69 21.24 -6.36 -0.53
CA LEU A 69 21.06 -7.77 -0.14
C LEU A 69 21.71 -8.11 1.22
N THR A 70 22.89 -7.56 1.53
CA THR A 70 23.56 -7.80 2.81
C THR A 70 22.72 -7.29 3.99
N GLN A 71 22.17 -6.08 3.87
CA GLN A 71 21.31 -5.51 4.91
C GLN A 71 20.00 -6.30 5.03
N PHE A 72 19.43 -6.71 3.90
CA PHE A 72 18.22 -7.53 3.89
C PHE A 72 18.44 -8.87 4.58
N ARG A 73 19.54 -9.59 4.29
CA ARG A 73 19.86 -10.86 4.95
C ARG A 73 19.97 -10.72 6.47
N GLY A 74 20.62 -9.65 6.94
CA GLY A 74 20.70 -9.33 8.36
C GLY A 74 19.33 -9.05 8.98
N LEU A 75 18.46 -8.33 8.25
CA LEU A 75 17.08 -8.06 8.68
C LEU A 75 16.24 -9.34 8.72
N GLN A 76 16.29 -10.16 7.68
CA GLN A 76 15.52 -11.40 7.55
C GLN A 76 15.92 -12.44 8.59
N ALA A 77 17.20 -12.51 8.97
CA ALA A 77 17.65 -13.39 10.06
C ALA A 77 17.02 -13.03 11.41
N ARG A 78 16.76 -11.73 11.65
CA ARG A 78 16.12 -11.24 12.88
C ARG A 78 14.60 -11.27 12.80
N PHE A 79 14.06 -11.08 11.60
CA PHE A 79 12.64 -11.05 11.32
C PHE A 79 12.32 -11.94 10.12
N PRO A 80 12.14 -13.26 10.33
CA PRO A 80 11.93 -14.22 9.25
C PRO A 80 10.72 -13.89 8.36
N ASP A 81 9.68 -13.27 8.93
CA ASP A 81 8.43 -12.91 8.26
C ASP A 81 8.46 -11.55 7.55
N VAL A 82 9.64 -10.94 7.39
CA VAL A 82 9.78 -9.63 6.72
C VAL A 82 9.19 -9.68 5.31
N VAL A 83 8.20 -8.82 5.06
CA VAL A 83 7.58 -8.72 3.74
C VAL A 83 8.46 -7.90 2.81
N SER A 84 8.88 -8.51 1.71
CA SER A 84 9.78 -7.91 0.75
C SER A 84 9.46 -8.33 -0.68
N TYR A 85 9.93 -7.54 -1.63
CA TYR A 85 9.78 -7.77 -3.06
C TYR A 85 11.15 -7.59 -3.74
N PRO A 86 11.49 -8.43 -4.74
CA PRO A 86 12.68 -8.22 -5.56
C PRO A 86 12.69 -6.84 -6.22
N ALA A 87 13.86 -6.20 -6.30
CA ALA A 87 14.07 -4.92 -6.98
C ALA A 87 15.49 -4.90 -7.59
N ASP A 88 15.64 -5.43 -8.81
CA ASP A 88 16.93 -5.60 -9.48
C ASP A 88 17.97 -6.32 -8.59
N SER A 89 19.10 -5.67 -8.28
CA SER A 89 20.14 -6.16 -7.37
C SER A 89 19.89 -5.83 -5.89
N GLN A 90 18.72 -5.27 -5.58
CA GLN A 90 18.28 -4.82 -4.27
C GLN A 90 16.96 -5.47 -3.85
N VAL A 91 16.50 -5.14 -2.65
CA VAL A 91 15.26 -5.66 -2.09
C VAL A 91 14.40 -4.49 -1.61
N LYS A 92 13.14 -4.46 -2.04
CA LYS A 92 12.15 -3.47 -1.63
C LYS A 92 11.32 -4.02 -0.47
N LEU A 93 11.37 -3.38 0.69
CA LEU A 93 10.61 -3.80 1.87
C LEU A 93 9.21 -3.19 1.85
N ALA A 94 8.22 -3.91 2.39
CA ALA A 94 6.91 -3.33 2.65
C ALA A 94 6.99 -2.39 3.87
N ALA A 95 6.92 -1.08 3.64
CA ALA A 95 6.96 -0.09 4.71
C ALA A 95 5.79 -0.24 5.69
N ALA A 96 4.60 -0.63 5.20
CA ALA A 96 3.46 -0.96 6.08
C ALA A 96 3.81 -2.05 7.09
N TRP A 97 4.54 -3.09 6.67
CA TRP A 97 4.94 -4.18 7.55
C TRP A 97 5.94 -3.69 8.60
N LEU A 98 6.92 -2.87 8.20
CA LEU A 98 7.89 -2.29 9.13
C LEU A 98 7.22 -1.42 10.21
N ILE A 99 6.29 -0.55 9.81
CA ILE A 99 5.55 0.34 10.73
C ILE A 99 4.68 -0.49 11.68
N ASP A 100 4.04 -1.55 11.18
CA ASP A 100 3.24 -2.46 11.99
C ASP A 100 4.08 -3.21 13.03
N GLN A 101 5.22 -3.77 12.63
CA GLN A 101 6.15 -4.44 13.55
C GLN A 101 6.79 -3.48 14.58
N ALA A 102 6.88 -2.19 14.25
CA ALA A 102 7.29 -1.15 15.19
C ALA A 102 6.17 -0.71 16.15
N GLY A 103 4.97 -1.30 16.06
CA GLY A 103 3.86 -1.07 16.99
C GLY A 103 3.02 0.17 16.71
N TRP A 104 3.19 0.80 15.55
CA TRP A 104 2.52 2.07 15.24
C TRP A 104 1.13 1.90 14.62
N LYS A 105 0.79 0.73 14.08
CA LYS A 105 -0.51 0.52 13.42
C LYS A 105 -1.66 0.77 14.41
N GLY A 106 -2.52 1.74 14.10
CA GLY A 106 -3.63 2.15 14.96
C GLY A 106 -3.26 3.12 16.08
N PHE A 107 -1.97 3.51 16.22
CA PHE A 107 -1.55 4.52 17.18
C PHE A 107 -2.29 5.85 16.95
N ARG A 108 -2.65 6.54 18.03
CA ARG A 108 -3.30 7.86 17.99
C ARG A 108 -2.82 8.72 19.14
N ASN A 109 -2.54 9.99 18.85
CA ASN A 109 -2.46 11.04 19.85
C ASN A 109 -3.78 11.87 19.84
N SER A 110 -3.77 13.06 20.44
CA SER A 110 -4.96 13.91 20.54
C SER A 110 -5.51 14.42 19.20
N ARG A 111 -4.70 14.46 18.14
CA ARG A 111 -5.06 15.10 16.85
C ARG A 111 -4.85 14.21 15.62
N VAL A 112 -3.77 13.45 15.60
CA VAL A 112 -3.31 12.66 14.46
C VAL A 112 -2.92 11.24 14.88
N GLY A 113 -2.75 10.35 13.91
CA GLY A 113 -2.34 8.97 14.18
C GLY A 113 -2.07 8.17 12.93
N VAL A 114 -1.97 6.86 13.10
CA VAL A 114 -1.80 5.87 12.05
C VAL A 114 -3.09 5.06 11.92
N HIS A 115 -3.55 4.80 10.69
CA HIS A 115 -4.76 4.04 10.44
C HIS A 115 -4.64 2.59 10.97
N ASN A 116 -5.71 2.08 11.59
CA ASN A 116 -5.71 0.78 12.26
C ASN A 116 -5.69 -0.44 11.31
N ARG A 117 -6.04 -0.25 10.03
CA ARG A 117 -6.00 -1.31 9.01
C ARG A 117 -4.90 -1.13 7.96
N GLN A 118 -4.29 0.06 7.89
CA GLN A 118 -3.29 0.40 6.89
C GLN A 118 -2.18 1.23 7.52
N ALA A 119 -1.10 0.58 7.93
CA ALA A 119 0.00 1.21 8.69
C ALA A 119 0.74 2.30 7.90
N LEU A 120 0.61 2.37 6.57
CA LEU A 120 1.19 3.45 5.77
C LEU A 120 0.39 4.76 5.80
N VAL A 121 -0.85 4.73 6.27
CA VAL A 121 -1.74 5.88 6.18
C VAL A 121 -1.74 6.63 7.51
N LEU A 122 -1.18 7.83 7.49
CA LEU A 122 -1.38 8.79 8.58
C LEU A 122 -2.76 9.43 8.45
N ILE A 123 -3.42 9.62 9.59
CA ILE A 123 -4.78 10.14 9.68
C ILE A 123 -4.81 11.40 10.53
N ASN A 124 -5.66 12.34 10.15
CA ASN A 124 -5.99 13.52 10.93
C ASN A 124 -7.42 13.38 11.43
N HIS A 125 -7.59 12.96 12.70
CA HIS A 125 -8.89 12.64 13.29
C HIS A 125 -9.45 13.75 14.18
N SER A 126 -8.68 14.80 14.49
CA SER A 126 -9.15 15.91 15.31
C SER A 126 -8.39 17.22 15.02
N CYS A 127 -8.58 17.74 13.80
CA CYS A 127 -8.08 19.06 13.36
C CYS A 127 -6.59 19.29 13.68
N GLY A 128 -5.76 18.29 13.40
CA GLY A 128 -4.31 18.39 13.44
C GLY A 128 -3.77 19.32 12.36
N THR A 129 -2.66 19.97 12.67
CA THR A 129 -1.87 20.80 11.77
C THR A 129 -0.87 19.96 10.97
N GLY A 130 -0.26 20.55 9.94
CA GLY A 130 0.86 19.90 9.25
C GLY A 130 2.03 19.60 10.19
N GLN A 131 2.26 20.44 11.20
CA GLN A 131 3.29 20.21 12.21
C GLN A 131 2.97 19.00 13.09
N ASP A 132 1.70 18.81 13.47
CA ASP A 132 1.28 17.62 14.22
C ASP A 132 1.55 16.34 13.44
N VAL A 133 1.32 16.36 12.11
CA VAL A 133 1.61 15.22 11.22
C VAL A 133 3.12 14.98 11.09
N LEU A 134 3.92 16.04 11.01
CA LEU A 134 5.39 15.93 10.89
C LEU A 134 6.06 15.47 12.19
N SER A 135 5.47 15.78 13.34
CA SER A 135 5.99 15.41 14.66
C SER A 135 5.50 14.05 15.16
N LEU A 136 4.57 13.41 14.43
CA LEU A 136 4.11 12.04 14.69
C LEU A 136 5.20 11.03 14.31
#